data_AF-A0AAD4VT16-F1
#
_entry.id   AF-A0AAD4VT16-F1
#
_cell.length_a   1.000
_cell.length_b   1.000
_cell.length_c   1.000
_cell.angle_alpha   90.00
_cell.angle_beta   90.00
_cell.angle_gamma   90.00
#
_symmetry.space_group_name_H-M   'P 1'
#
loop_
_entity.id
_entity.type
_entity.pdbx_description
1 polymer ?
#
loop_
_entity_poly.entity_id
_entity_poly.type
_entity_poly.pdbx_seq_one_letter_code
_entity_poly.pdbx_strand_id
1 'polypeptide(L)'
;MSENRYFLLFIDDYTRMVWVYFLRNKSNAFECFKKFKAMTELQSGHKVKSLRSDRGGEFMSNEFLTYCSEAGTQRQLTVAYSPQQNGVAERKNRTVIEMAKSMLHEKSLPYEF
;
A
#
# COMPACT_ATOMS: atom_id res chain seq x y z
N MET A 1 -19.77 6.66 -10.86
CA MET A 1 -18.89 5.61 -10.33
C MET A 1 -17.56 6.25 -10.00
N SER A 2 -16.99 6.05 -8.81
CA SER A 2 -15.73 6.68 -8.43
C SER A 2 -14.63 6.29 -9.43
N GLU A 3 -13.91 7.26 -10.02
CA GLU A 3 -12.88 7.05 -11.04
C GLU A 3 -11.58 6.38 -10.50
N ASN A 4 -11.67 5.61 -9.41
CA ASN A 4 -10.55 4.95 -8.76
C ASN A 4 -10.32 3.56 -9.38
N ARG A 5 -9.21 3.39 -10.10
CA ARG A 5 -8.85 2.14 -10.79
C ARG A 5 -7.79 1.32 -10.07
N TYR A 6 -7.17 1.89 -9.04
CA TYR A 6 -6.10 1.25 -8.29
C TYR A 6 -6.46 1.22 -6.81
N PHE A 7 -5.89 0.27 -6.08
CA PHE A 7 -5.85 0.32 -4.62
C PHE A 7 -4.40 0.21 -4.15
N LEU A 8 -4.13 0.84 -3.02
CA LEU A 8 -2.86 0.78 -2.31
C LEU A 8 -3.12 0.20 -0.93
N LEU A 9 -2.26 -0.75 -0.53
CA LEU A 9 -2.33 -1.41 0.75
C LEU A 9 -1.10 -1.07 1.57
N PHE A 10 -1.31 -0.68 2.83
CA PHE A 10 -0.25 -0.63 3.84
C PHE A 10 -0.50 -1.72 4.87
N ILE A 11 0.56 -2.41 5.27
CA ILE A 11 0.49 -3.50 6.25
C ILE A 11 1.52 -3.21 7.32
N ASP A 12 1.08 -3.21 8.57
CA ASP A 12 2.01 -3.20 9.70
C ASP A 12 2.59 -4.61 9.89
N ASP A 13 3.93 -4.72 9.90
CA ASP A 13 4.62 -6.01 9.91
C ASP A 13 4.44 -6.76 11.24
N TYR A 14 4.19 -6.03 12.33
CA TYR A 14 4.01 -6.59 13.67
C TYR A 14 2.57 -7.05 13.91
N THR A 15 1.61 -6.13 13.88
CA THR A 15 0.19 -6.37 14.19
C THR A 15 -0.58 -7.03 13.06
N ARG A 16 -0.04 -7.00 11.83
CA ARG A 16 -0.74 -7.38 10.60
C ARG A 16 -1.98 -6.52 10.29
N MET A 17 -2.10 -5.35 10.93
CA MET A 17 -3.14 -4.38 10.60
C MET A 17 -2.96 -3.90 9.15
N VAL A 18 -4.08 -3.76 8.44
CA VAL A 18 -4.13 -3.44 7.02
C VAL A 18 -4.92 -2.17 6.82
N TRP A 19 -4.36 -1.25 6.04
CA TRP A 19 -5.06 -0.06 5.54
C TRP A 19 -5.18 -0.15 4.03
N VAL A 20 -6.38 0.10 3.51
CA VAL A 20 -6.67 0.06 2.07
C VAL A 20 -7.12 1.44 1.61
N TYR A 21 -6.48 1.96 0.56
CA TYR A 21 -6.79 3.24 -0.05
C TYR A 21 -7.08 3.06 -1.53
N PHE A 22 -8.17 3.62 -2.02
CA PHE A 22 -8.49 3.62 -3.46
C PHE A 22 -7.89 4.86 -4.13
N LEU A 23 -7.23 4.64 -5.27
CA LEU A 23 -6.50 5.66 -6.01
C LEU A 23 -7.01 5.74 -7.46
N ARG A 24 -7.06 6.97 -7.98
CA ARG A 24 -7.33 7.23 -9.40
C ARG A 24 -6.14 6.89 -10.28
N ASN A 25 -4.94 7.27 -9.86
CA ASN A 25 -3.69 6.99 -10.56
C ASN A 25 -2.64 6.42 -9.58
N LYS A 26 -1.73 5.57 -10.07
CA LYS A 26 -0.60 5.07 -9.26
C LYS A 26 0.30 6.19 -8.74
N SER A 27 0.42 7.30 -9.48
CA SER A 27 1.16 8.49 -9.05
C SER A 27 0.60 9.13 -7.77
N ASN A 28 -0.64 8.83 -7.38
CA ASN A 28 -1.22 9.31 -6.12
C ASN A 28 -0.71 8.53 -4.88
N ALA A 29 0.09 7.48 -5.06
CA ALA A 29 0.61 6.66 -3.96
C ALA A 29 1.43 7.48 -2.94
N PHE A 30 2.24 8.44 -3.42
CA PHE A 30 3.06 9.26 -2.52
C PHE A 30 2.22 10.17 -1.61
N GLU A 31 1.25 10.89 -2.17
CA GLU A 31 0.32 11.71 -1.38
C GLU A 31 -0.49 10.86 -0.40
N CYS A 32 -0.88 9.67 -0.82
CA CYS A 32 -1.55 8.70 0.04
C CYS A 32 -0.64 8.26 1.19
N PHE A 33 0.63 7.96 0.94
CA PHE A 33 1.59 7.57 1.96
C PHE A 33 1.80 8.67 3.01
N LYS A 34 1.92 9.95 2.61
CA LYS A 34 2.02 11.08 3.55
C LYS A 34 0.85 11.12 4.53
N LYS A 35 -0.38 10.96 4.01
CA LYS A 35 -1.61 10.93 4.82
C LYS A 35 -1.65 9.71 5.73
N PHE A 36 -1.32 8.53 5.20
CA PHE A 36 -1.25 7.28 5.96
C PHE A 36 -0.27 7.40 7.13
N LYS A 37 0.95 7.88 6.87
CA LYS A 37 2.00 8.03 7.89
C LYS A 37 1.56 8.99 8.98
N ALA A 38 1.11 10.21 8.64
CA ALA A 38 0.66 11.18 9.63
C ALA A 38 -0.49 10.65 10.51
N MET A 39 -1.48 10.00 9.90
CA MET A 39 -2.63 9.44 10.63
C MET A 39 -2.21 8.28 11.54
N THR A 40 -1.41 7.34 11.04
CA THR A 40 -1.01 6.14 11.80
C THR A 40 -0.07 6.49 12.94
N GLU A 41 0.85 7.42 12.74
CA GLU A 41 1.76 7.88 13.80
C GLU A 41 1.02 8.62 14.90
N LEU A 42 0.03 9.46 14.53
CA LEU A 42 -0.81 10.16 15.50
C LEU A 42 -1.67 9.19 16.32
N GLN A 43 -2.31 8.21 15.68
CA GLN A 43 -3.19 7.25 16.36
C GLN A 43 -2.41 6.27 17.24
N SER A 44 -1.26 5.79 16.77
CA SER A 44 -0.48 4.79 17.49
C SER A 44 0.47 5.39 18.52
N GLY A 45 0.85 6.67 18.38
CA GLY A 45 1.93 7.29 19.15
C GLY A 45 3.33 6.78 18.76
N HIS A 46 3.44 5.95 17.72
CA HIS A 46 4.70 5.34 17.27
C HIS A 46 5.10 5.87 15.90
N LYS A 47 6.40 6.12 15.70
CA LYS A 47 6.92 6.53 14.40
C LYS A 47 7.06 5.34 13.44
N VAL A 48 6.74 5.56 12.17
CA VAL A 48 7.06 4.66 11.05
C VAL A 48 8.57 4.69 10.83
N LYS A 49 9.26 3.63 11.27
CA LYS A 49 10.72 3.51 11.20
C LYS A 49 11.22 3.05 9.84
N SER A 50 10.46 2.19 9.18
CA SER A 50 10.86 1.61 7.90
C SER A 50 9.65 1.42 6.99
N LEU A 51 9.82 1.70 5.69
CA LEU A 51 8.85 1.40 4.65
C LEU A 51 9.45 0.35 3.70
N ARG A 52 8.89 -0.85 3.71
CA ARG A 52 9.21 -1.92 2.78
C ARG A 52 8.27 -1.87 1.58
N SER A 53 8.82 -1.80 0.36
CA SER A 53 8.05 -1.85 -0.88
C SER A 53 8.82 -2.61 -1.95
N ASP A 54 8.14 -2.97 -3.03
CA ASP A 54 8.83 -3.35 -4.26
C ASP A 54 9.46 -2.11 -4.93
N ARG A 55 10.04 -2.33 -6.11
CA ARG A 55 10.63 -1.28 -6.95
C ARG A 55 9.61 -0.65 -7.91
N GLY A 56 8.32 -0.67 -7.57
CA GLY A 56 7.26 -0.01 -8.33
C GLY A 56 7.54 1.49 -8.47
N GLY A 57 7.35 2.03 -9.68
CA GLY A 57 7.71 3.42 -10.00
C GLY A 57 7.02 4.46 -9.10
N GLU A 58 5.85 4.13 -8.57
CA GLU A 58 5.10 4.95 -7.62
C GLU A 58 5.80 5.20 -6.27
N PHE A 59 6.78 4.36 -5.92
CA PHE A 59 7.56 4.47 -4.67
C PHE A 59 9.01 4.91 -4.89
N MET A 60 9.36 5.27 -6.13
CA MET A 60 10.74 5.52 -6.57
C MET A 60 10.99 6.98 -6.99
N SER A 61 10.01 7.88 -6.83
CA SER A 61 10.23 9.30 -7.14
C SER A 61 11.25 9.93 -6.17
N ASN A 62 12.04 10.88 -6.67
CA ASN A 62 13.00 11.62 -5.83
C ASN A 62 12.31 12.32 -4.66
N GLU A 63 11.11 12.85 -4.88
CA GLU A 63 10.30 13.46 -3.83
C GLU A 63 9.96 12.47 -2.70
N PHE A 64 9.58 11.23 -3.05
CA PHE A 64 9.33 10.18 -2.06
C PHE A 64 10.59 9.86 -1.26
N LEU A 65 11.71 9.70 -1.96
CA LEU A 65 13.02 9.39 -1.35
C LEU A 65 13.43 10.49 -0.37
N THR A 66 13.38 11.75 -0.79
CA THR A 66 13.71 12.92 0.05
C THR A 66 12.81 12.99 1.27
N TYR A 67 11.49 12.85 1.09
CA TYR A 67 10.54 12.86 2.20
C TYR A 67 10.82 11.77 3.25
N CYS A 68 11.16 10.55 2.81
CA CYS A 68 11.51 9.49 3.74
C CYS A 68 12.82 9.76 4.46
N SER A 69 13.82 10.29 3.75
CA SER A 69 15.11 10.68 4.33
C SER A 69 14.95 11.75 5.41
N GLU A 70 14.20 12.82 5.12
CA GLU A 70 13.92 13.91 6.06
C GLU A 70 13.14 13.43 7.29
N ALA A 71 12.20 12.51 7.10
CA ALA A 71 11.43 11.90 8.19
C ALA A 71 12.22 10.84 8.98
N GLY A 72 13.44 10.49 8.56
CA GLY A 72 14.23 9.40 9.15
C GLY A 72 13.62 8.00 8.93
N THR A 73 12.75 7.85 7.91
CA THR A 73 12.12 6.58 7.56
C THR A 73 13.02 5.77 6.63
N GLN A 74 13.50 4.61 7.09
CA GLN A 74 14.36 3.73 6.29
C GLN A 74 13.55 3.09 5.14
N ARG A 75 14.03 3.25 3.90
CA ARG A 75 13.45 2.58 2.74
C ARG A 75 14.06 1.18 2.57
N GLN A 76 13.22 0.17 2.53
CA GLN A 76 13.61 -1.22 2.24
C GLN A 76 12.98 -1.62 0.90
N LEU A 77 13.80 -1.78 -0.14
CA LEU A 77 13.33 -2.22 -1.45
C LEU A 77 13.50 -3.74 -1.55
N THR A 78 12.42 -4.45 -1.88
CA THR A 78 12.50 -5.89 -2.08
C THR A 78 13.31 -6.21 -3.33
N VAL A 79 14.14 -7.24 -3.25
CA VAL A 79 14.95 -7.68 -4.39
C VAL A 79 14.04 -8.40 -5.40
N ALA A 80 14.28 -8.17 -6.69
CA ALA A 80 13.64 -8.96 -7.74
C ALA A 80 13.95 -10.45 -7.49
N TYR A 81 12.97 -11.33 -7.72
CA TYR A 81 13.12 -12.79 -7.49
C TYR A 81 13.30 -13.22 -6.03
N SER A 82 12.94 -12.39 -5.04
CA SER A 82 12.80 -12.78 -3.63
C SER A 82 11.36 -12.62 -3.12
N PRO A 83 10.40 -13.45 -3.57
CA PRO A 83 8.98 -13.32 -3.24
C PRO A 83 8.70 -13.36 -1.73
N GLN A 84 9.58 -13.99 -0.95
CA GLN A 84 9.43 -14.10 0.50
C GLN A 84 9.46 -12.73 1.20
N GLN A 85 10.21 -11.75 0.64
CA GLN A 85 10.35 -10.41 1.22
C GLN A 85 9.07 -9.57 1.10
N ASN A 86 8.26 -9.82 0.06
CA ASN A 86 7.00 -9.12 -0.18
C ASN A 86 5.76 -10.01 -0.01
N GLY A 87 5.95 -11.28 0.35
CA GLY A 87 4.90 -12.29 0.29
C GLY A 87 3.69 -12.00 1.19
N VAL A 88 3.88 -11.25 2.29
CA VAL A 88 2.76 -10.81 3.12
C VAL A 88 1.86 -9.83 2.36
N ALA A 89 2.44 -8.83 1.70
CA ALA A 89 1.70 -7.85 0.91
C ALA A 89 1.03 -8.52 -0.31
N GLU A 90 1.76 -9.37 -1.02
CA GLU A 90 1.23 -10.09 -2.19
C GLU A 90 0.05 -11.00 -1.82
N ARG A 91 0.16 -11.78 -0.75
CA ARG A 91 -0.96 -12.61 -0.27
C ARG A 91 -2.15 -11.75 0.12
N LYS A 92 -1.92 -10.61 0.78
CA LYS A 92 -3.02 -9.76 1.23
C LYS A 92 -3.71 -9.04 0.06
N ASN A 93 -2.96 -8.60 -0.95
CA ASN A 93 -3.52 -8.09 -2.20
C ASN A 93 -4.43 -9.12 -2.88
N ARG A 94 -4.00 -10.38 -2.95
CA ARG A 94 -4.82 -11.47 -3.50
C ARG A 94 -6.12 -11.64 -2.71
N THR A 95 -6.05 -11.73 -1.38
CA THR A 95 -7.22 -11.88 -0.52
C THR A 95 -8.22 -10.75 -0.73
N VAL A 96 -7.77 -9.50 -0.83
CA VAL A 96 -8.65 -8.33 -1.04
C VAL A 96 -9.37 -8.42 -2.40
N ILE A 97 -8.66 -8.78 -3.46
CA ILE A 97 -9.26 -8.96 -4.79
C ILE A 97 -10.26 -10.11 -4.80
N GLU A 98 -9.93 -11.24 -4.18
CA GLU A 98 -10.81 -12.40 -4.09
C GLU A 98 -12.09 -12.07 -3.32
N MET A 99 -11.99 -11.40 -2.17
CA MET A 99 -13.16 -10.96 -1.41
C MET A 99 -14.03 -9.98 -2.20
N ALA A 100 -13.41 -9.03 -2.92
CA ALA A 100 -14.14 -8.10 -3.79
C ALA A 100 -14.92 -8.85 -4.88
N LYS A 101 -14.30 -9.84 -5.52
CA LYS A 101 -14.98 -10.71 -6.49
C LYS A 101 -16.13 -11.48 -5.84
N SER A 102 -15.92 -12.11 -4.68
CA SER A 102 -16.98 -12.83 -3.99
C SER A 102 -18.20 -11.94 -3.68
N MET A 103 -17.98 -10.70 -3.25
CA MET A 103 -19.07 -9.73 -3.00
C MET A 103 -19.80 -9.34 -4.29
N LEU A 104 -19.07 -9.11 -5.40
CA LEU A 104 -19.70 -8.82 -6.69
C LEU A 104 -20.53 -10.00 -7.21
N HIS A 105 -20.00 -11.21 -7.06
CA HIS A 105 -20.70 -12.45 -7.43
C HIS A 105 -22.03 -12.58 -6.69
N GLU A 106 -22.02 -12.38 -5.37
CA GLU A 106 -23.22 -12.46 -4.53
C GLU A 106 -24.30 -11.46 -4.98
N LYS A 107 -23.88 -10.28 -5.46
CA LYS A 107 -24.78 -9.25 -5.97
C LYS A 107 -25.10 -9.38 -7.47
N SER A 108 -24.65 -10.45 -8.13
CA SER A 108 -24.81 -10.66 -9.57
C SER A 108 -24.30 -9.48 -10.41
N LEU A 109 -23.23 -8.82 -9.94
CA LEU A 109 -22.58 -7.71 -10.64
C LEU A 109 -21.40 -8.22 -11.48
N PRO A 110 -21.11 -7.58 -12.62
CA PRO A 110 -19.98 -7.96 -13.47
C PRO A 110 -18.63 -7.69 -12.79
N TYR A 111 -17.62 -8.51 -13.12
CA TYR A 111 -16.24 -8.37 -12.65
C TYR A 111 -15.42 -7.37 -13.48
N GLU A 112 -15.99 -6.20 -13.75
CA GLU A 112 -15.28 -5.15 -14.49
C GLU A 112 -14.42 -4.33 -13.52
N PHE A 113 -13.10 -4.37 -13.73
CA PHE A 113 -12.09 -3.64 -12.97
C PHE A 113 -11.36 -2.63 -13.88
#